data_AF-A0A9D8MMU5-F1
#
_entry.id   AF-A0A9D8MMU5-F1
#
_cell.length_a   1.000
_cell.length_b   1.000
_cell.length_c   1.000
_cell.angle_alpha   90.00
_cell.angle_beta   90.00
_cell.angle_gamma   90.00
#
_symmetry.space_group_name_H-M   'P 1'
#
loop_
_entity.id
_entity.type
_entity.pdbx_description
1 polymer ?
#
loop_
_entity_poly.entity_id
_entity_poly.type
_entity_poly.pdbx_seq_one_letter_code
_entity_poly.pdbx_strand_id
1 'polypeptide(L)'
;MKPVCNTLGISCLLAGALLASLTAQAAGPTIRFEMDGEAMIITYTGTLYQSSDGIHWEEAPYASSPYLAMTNNDRQMFFCSGGEVPEPKPGEDFIAQLPGGVELNLNWIKPGSFIMGSPVDEVGRDLVYDETQHTVTLTKGFWMGQYEVTQAQYEAVMETNPSQFRGADHPVDSISWEDAKAFCEKLNETANTTGLLPEGYEYAMPTEAQWEYACRAGTT
;
A
#
# COMPACT_ATOMS: atom_id res chain seq x y z
N MET A 1 -0.13 -22.53 -10.73
CA MET A 1 1.32 -22.71 -10.45
C MET A 1 1.84 -21.34 -10.09
N LYS A 2 2.24 -21.12 -8.83
CA LYS A 2 2.79 -19.83 -8.38
C LYS A 2 4.23 -19.69 -8.91
N PRO A 3 4.66 -18.52 -9.41
CA PRO A 3 6.04 -18.31 -9.80
C PRO A 3 6.90 -18.21 -8.54
N VAL A 4 7.81 -19.18 -8.36
CA VAL A 4 8.81 -19.18 -7.29
C VAL A 4 10.02 -18.38 -7.78
N CYS A 5 10.31 -17.24 -7.15
CA CYS A 5 11.52 -16.48 -7.43
C CYS A 5 12.65 -17.04 -6.56
N ASN A 6 13.45 -17.94 -7.12
CA ASN A 6 14.60 -18.51 -6.42
C ASN A 6 15.75 -17.50 -6.33
N THR A 7 16.22 -17.31 -5.11
CA THR A 7 17.36 -16.53 -4.63
C THR A 7 18.59 -16.57 -5.56
N LEU A 8 18.97 -15.39 -6.06
CA LEU A 8 20.33 -14.86 -6.35
C LEU A 8 20.28 -14.01 -7.62
N GLY A 9 20.34 -12.69 -7.42
CA GLY A 9 20.36 -11.72 -8.50
C GLY A 9 18.99 -11.54 -9.14
N ILE A 10 18.69 -10.32 -9.58
CA ILE A 10 17.70 -10.10 -10.62
C ILE A 10 18.32 -10.68 -11.90
N SER A 11 18.39 -12.02 -12.00
CA SER A 11 18.41 -12.69 -13.29
C SER A 11 17.01 -12.53 -13.83
N CYS A 12 16.73 -11.34 -14.37
CA CYS A 12 15.64 -11.15 -15.28
C CYS A 12 15.93 -12.13 -16.42
N LEU A 13 15.27 -13.28 -16.41
CA LEU A 13 15.28 -14.26 -17.49
C LEU A 13 14.61 -13.60 -18.70
N LEU A 14 15.33 -12.68 -19.34
CA LEU A 14 15.12 -12.22 -20.70
C LEU A 14 15.59 -13.35 -21.63
N ALA A 15 14.96 -14.52 -21.50
CA ALA A 15 15.11 -15.58 -22.48
C ALA A 15 14.32 -15.18 -23.74
N GLY A 16 14.87 -14.27 -24.54
CA GLY A 16 14.42 -14.09 -25.92
C GLY A 16 14.56 -12.71 -26.56
N ALA A 17 14.74 -11.62 -25.83
CA ALA A 17 14.78 -10.28 -26.43
C ALA A 17 16.24 -9.85 -26.69
N LEU A 18 16.58 -9.74 -27.97
CA LEU A 18 17.83 -9.22 -28.51
C LEU A 18 18.29 -7.92 -27.81
N LEU A 19 19.56 -7.89 -27.40
CA LEU A 19 20.44 -6.72 -27.36
C LEU A 19 19.78 -5.38 -27.00
N ALA A 20 19.36 -5.21 -25.74
CA ALA A 20 19.19 -3.86 -25.19
C ALA A 20 20.59 -3.24 -24.97
N SER A 21 21.02 -2.35 -25.88
CA SER A 21 22.22 -1.54 -25.65
C SER A 21 21.94 -0.48 -24.59
N LEU A 22 22.52 -0.63 -23.40
CA LEU A 22 22.42 0.35 -22.33
C LEU A 22 23.21 1.61 -22.73
N THR A 23 22.51 2.73 -22.93
CA THR A 23 23.13 4.06 -22.79
C THR A 23 22.63 4.64 -21.48
N ALA A 24 23.32 4.32 -20.38
CA ALA A 24 23.11 5.01 -19.11
C ALA A 24 23.59 6.46 -19.27
N GLN A 25 22.73 7.34 -19.74
CA GLN A 25 23.01 8.77 -19.74
C GLN A 25 22.89 9.23 -18.29
N ALA A 26 24.01 9.65 -17.70
CA ALA A 26 24.13 10.08 -16.31
C ALA A 26 23.30 11.33 -15.99
N ALA A 27 21.99 11.18 -15.91
CA ALA A 27 21.02 12.21 -15.53
C ALA A 27 19.96 11.61 -14.60
N GLY A 28 20.36 11.30 -13.36
CA GLY A 28 19.44 10.96 -12.27
C GLY A 28 19.14 9.46 -12.09
N PRO A 29 18.23 9.13 -11.14
CA PRO A 29 17.95 7.77 -10.66
C PRO A 29 17.06 6.96 -11.62
N THR A 30 17.21 7.13 -12.93
CA THR A 30 16.33 6.48 -13.92
C THR A 30 17.11 5.68 -14.96
N ILE A 31 16.59 4.51 -15.33
CA ILE A 31 17.02 3.77 -16.52
C ILE A 31 15.85 3.63 -17.49
N ARG A 32 16.10 3.92 -18.76
CA ARG A 32 15.15 3.68 -19.84
C ARG A 32 15.47 2.38 -20.57
N PHE A 33 14.48 1.52 -20.73
CA PHE A 33 14.54 0.30 -21.55
C PHE A 33 13.51 0.38 -22.67
N GLU A 34 13.75 -0.28 -23.80
CA GLU A 34 12.74 -0.49 -24.85
C GLU A 34 12.42 -1.98 -24.92
N MET A 35 11.13 -2.32 -24.80
CA MET A 35 10.61 -3.69 -24.90
C MET A 35 9.39 -3.67 -25.81
N ASP A 36 9.38 -4.52 -26.84
CA ASP A 36 8.28 -4.62 -27.82
C ASP A 36 7.85 -3.29 -28.47
N GLY A 37 8.79 -2.33 -28.57
CA GLY A 37 8.53 -1.00 -29.12
C GLY A 37 7.99 0.03 -28.11
N GLU A 38 7.82 -0.35 -26.84
CA GLU A 38 7.45 0.55 -25.75
C GLU A 38 8.65 0.89 -24.86
N ALA A 39 8.76 2.17 -24.48
CA ALA A 39 9.78 2.64 -23.57
C ALA A 39 9.33 2.49 -22.11
N MET A 40 10.06 1.70 -21.33
CA MET A 40 9.90 1.58 -19.89
C MET A 40 10.93 2.44 -19.15
N ILE A 41 10.52 3.08 -18.05
CA ILE A 41 11.40 3.90 -17.21
C ILE A 41 11.44 3.30 -15.81
N ILE A 42 12.59 2.75 -15.42
CA ILE A 42 12.83 2.27 -14.07
C ILE A 42 13.39 3.41 -13.25
N THR A 43 12.79 3.70 -12.09
CA THR A 43 13.35 4.64 -11.11
C THR A 43 13.92 3.81 -9.96
N TYR A 44 15.16 4.06 -9.56
CA TYR A 44 15.84 3.23 -8.55
C TYR A 44 16.56 4.09 -7.51
N THR A 45 16.66 3.58 -6.28
CA THR A 45 17.48 4.14 -5.22
C THR A 45 18.62 3.17 -4.92
N GLY A 46 19.88 3.60 -5.03
CA GLY A 46 21.04 2.72 -4.83
C GLY A 46 22.04 2.79 -6.00
N THR A 47 22.93 1.79 -6.07
CA THR A 47 23.92 1.68 -7.14
C THR A 47 23.54 0.55 -8.09
N LEU A 48 23.55 0.83 -9.40
CA LEU A 48 23.38 -0.19 -10.42
C LEU A 48 24.74 -0.55 -11.03
N TYR A 49 24.96 -1.84 -11.23
CA TYR A 49 26.14 -2.33 -11.93
C TYR A 49 25.78 -3.45 -12.91
N GLN A 50 26.52 -3.52 -14.01
CA GLN A 50 26.31 -4.49 -15.08
C GLN A 50 27.44 -5.52 -15.05
N SER A 51 27.09 -6.80 -15.16
CA SER A 51 28.02 -7.91 -15.29
C SER A 51 27.62 -8.81 -16.46
N SER A 52 28.41 -9.86 -16.71
CA SER A 52 28.20 -10.79 -17.82
C SER A 52 26.89 -11.59 -17.75
N ASP A 53 26.31 -11.70 -16.55
CA ASP A 53 25.09 -12.44 -16.23
C ASP A 53 23.86 -11.55 -16.07
N GLY A 54 24.00 -10.21 -16.06
CA GLY A 54 22.85 -9.31 -16.00
C GLY A 54 23.12 -7.94 -15.43
N ILE A 55 22.03 -7.25 -15.09
CA ILE A 55 22.04 -5.98 -14.35
C ILE A 55 21.77 -6.30 -12.89
N HIS A 56 22.60 -5.78 -12.02
CA HIS A 56 22.49 -5.93 -10.58
C HIS A 56 22.27 -4.58 -9.93
N TRP A 57 21.69 -4.65 -8.74
CA TRP A 57 21.42 -3.50 -7.90
C TRP A 57 21.96 -3.79 -6.50
N GLU A 58 22.65 -2.81 -5.93
CA GLU A 58 23.12 -2.84 -4.55
C GLU A 58 22.47 -1.66 -3.81
N GLU A 59 21.85 -1.97 -2.67
CA GLU A 59 21.22 -0.99 -1.79
C GLU A 59 22.22 0.11 -1.43
N ALA A 60 21.78 1.37 -1.41
CA ALA A 60 22.53 2.37 -0.68
C ALA A 60 22.55 1.91 0.80
N PRO A 61 23.69 1.98 1.52
CA PRO A 61 23.81 1.50 2.89
C PRO A 61 22.89 2.20 3.93
N TYR A 62 22.02 3.11 3.47
CA TYR A 62 21.04 3.86 4.25
C TYR A 62 19.64 3.90 3.60
N ALA A 63 19.38 3.07 2.59
CA ALA A 63 18.04 2.98 2.00
C ALA A 63 17.10 2.34 3.01
N SER A 64 16.12 3.10 3.51
CA SER A 64 15.10 2.64 4.44
C SER A 64 14.03 1.74 3.80
N SER A 65 14.23 1.31 2.55
CA SER A 65 13.24 0.59 1.76
C SER A 65 13.94 -0.49 0.90
N PRO A 66 13.65 -1.79 1.09
CA PRO A 66 14.28 -2.88 0.34
C PRO A 66 13.65 -3.10 -1.05
N TYR A 67 12.99 -2.08 -1.63
CA TYR A 67 12.15 -2.22 -2.82
C TYR A 67 12.71 -1.42 -4.01
N LEU A 68 12.84 -2.09 -5.16
CA LEU A 68 13.02 -1.50 -6.48
C LEU A 68 11.65 -1.30 -7.14
N ALA A 69 11.26 -0.06 -7.45
CA ALA A 69 10.01 0.23 -8.15
C ALA A 69 10.27 0.41 -9.65
N MET A 70 9.75 -0.50 -10.49
CA MET A 70 9.70 -0.31 -11.94
C MET A 70 8.39 0.37 -12.32
N THR A 71 8.44 1.42 -13.14
CA THR A 71 7.25 2.13 -13.59
C THR A 71 7.10 2.04 -15.12
N ASN A 72 5.92 1.68 -15.62
CA ASN A 72 5.60 1.85 -17.05
C ASN A 72 4.23 2.52 -17.19
N ASN A 73 4.25 3.80 -17.60
CA ASN A 73 3.18 4.69 -18.05
C ASN A 73 1.88 4.79 -17.22
N ASP A 74 1.52 3.80 -16.41
CA ASP A 74 0.44 3.77 -15.40
C ASP A 74 0.63 2.62 -14.36
N ARG A 75 1.66 1.78 -14.49
CA ARG A 75 1.90 0.60 -13.62
C ARG A 75 3.16 0.77 -12.80
N GLN A 76 3.05 0.61 -11.48
CA GLN A 76 4.19 0.45 -10.58
C GLN A 76 4.33 -1.02 -10.18
N MET A 77 5.52 -1.58 -10.36
CA MET A 77 5.90 -2.93 -9.96
C MET A 77 7.00 -2.82 -8.91
N PHE A 78 6.75 -3.31 -7.70
CA PHE A 78 7.73 -3.30 -6.61
C PHE A 78 8.46 -4.65 -6.57
N PHE A 79 9.79 -4.63 -6.54
CA PHE A 79 10.65 -5.80 -6.41
C PHE A 79 11.43 -5.71 -5.11
N CYS A 80 11.25 -6.66 -4.20
CA CYS A 80 12.10 -6.72 -3.00
C CYS A 80 13.49 -7.26 -3.34
N SER A 81 14.50 -6.78 -2.60
CA SER A 81 15.82 -7.39 -2.53
C SER A 81 15.78 -8.78 -1.87
N GLY A 82 15.38 -9.81 -2.63
CA GLY A 82 15.56 -11.19 -2.21
C GLY A 82 14.51 -11.77 -1.26
N GLY A 83 13.22 -11.48 -1.46
CA GLY A 83 12.13 -12.17 -0.76
C GLY A 83 10.80 -12.08 -1.52
N GLU A 84 9.92 -13.07 -1.32
CA GLU A 84 8.49 -12.91 -1.64
C GLU A 84 7.99 -11.66 -0.90
N VAL A 85 7.29 -10.74 -1.57
CA VAL A 85 6.45 -9.76 -0.87
C VAL A 85 5.48 -10.60 -0.04
N PRO A 86 5.56 -10.59 1.30
CA PRO A 86 4.73 -11.48 2.09
C PRO A 86 3.27 -11.12 1.82
N GLU A 87 2.54 -12.05 1.20
CA GLU A 87 1.10 -11.94 0.99
C GLU A 87 0.46 -11.60 2.35
N PRO A 88 -0.44 -10.59 2.45
CA PRO A 88 -1.15 -10.29 3.68
C PRO A 88 -1.92 -11.54 4.14
N LYS A 89 -1.73 -11.97 5.38
CA LYS A 89 -2.42 -13.17 5.89
C LYS A 89 -3.50 -12.78 6.88
N PRO A 90 -4.76 -13.15 6.64
CA PRO A 90 -5.83 -12.95 7.62
C PRO A 90 -5.42 -13.51 8.99
N GLY A 91 -5.39 -12.64 10.01
CA GLY A 91 -4.91 -12.98 11.35
C GLY A 91 -3.61 -12.28 11.77
N GLU A 92 -2.89 -11.69 10.82
CA GLU A 92 -1.60 -11.01 11.04
C GLU A 92 -1.68 -9.54 10.60
N ASP A 93 -0.91 -8.67 11.26
CA ASP A 93 -0.78 -7.27 10.83
C ASP A 93 -0.07 -7.19 9.47
N PHE A 94 -0.37 -6.14 8.72
CA PHE A 94 0.06 -5.97 7.34
C PHE A 94 0.62 -4.56 7.13
N ILE A 95 1.75 -4.46 6.42
CA ILE A 95 2.32 -3.17 5.99
C ILE A 95 2.20 -3.09 4.48
N ALA A 96 1.30 -2.22 4.00
CA ALA A 96 1.17 -1.94 2.59
C ALA A 96 2.25 -0.92 2.16
N GLN A 97 3.03 -1.28 1.15
CA GLN A 97 4.02 -0.38 0.56
C GLN A 97 3.35 0.45 -0.53
N LEU A 98 3.35 1.76 -0.35
CA LEU A 98 2.82 2.75 -1.28
C LEU A 98 3.94 3.31 -2.18
N PRO A 99 3.61 4.04 -3.27
CA PRO A 99 4.60 4.68 -4.11
C PRO A 99 5.61 5.52 -3.32
N GLY A 100 6.88 5.50 -3.75
CA GLY A 100 7.95 6.24 -3.08
C GLY A 100 8.45 5.60 -1.77
N GLY A 101 8.04 4.36 -1.46
CA GLY A 101 8.47 3.65 -0.24
C GLY A 101 7.77 4.16 1.01
N VAL A 102 6.60 4.77 0.86
CA VAL A 102 5.76 5.22 1.98
C VAL A 102 4.98 4.03 2.52
N GLU A 103 4.98 3.83 3.83
CA GLU A 103 4.32 2.68 4.46
C GLU A 103 2.92 3.03 4.95
N LEU A 104 1.97 2.11 4.77
CA LEU A 104 0.65 2.13 5.38
C LEU A 104 0.46 0.90 6.27
N ASN A 105 0.52 1.13 7.59
CA ASN A 105 0.37 0.08 8.60
C ASN A 105 -1.11 -0.24 8.82
N LEU A 106 -1.44 -1.53 8.75
CA LEU A 106 -2.78 -2.07 8.83
C LEU A 106 -2.83 -3.17 9.90
N ASN A 107 -3.62 -2.94 10.94
CA ASN A 107 -3.74 -3.90 12.05
C ASN A 107 -4.87 -4.88 11.80
N TRP A 108 -4.66 -6.15 12.15
CA TRP A 108 -5.71 -7.17 12.05
C TRP A 108 -6.75 -7.02 13.17
N ILE A 109 -7.99 -6.81 12.77
CA ILE A 109 -9.15 -6.76 13.65
C ILE A 109 -9.89 -8.09 13.59
N LYS A 110 -9.91 -8.80 14.72
CA LYS A 110 -10.55 -10.12 14.84
C LYS A 110 -12.07 -10.02 14.73
N PRO A 111 -12.75 -10.99 14.10
CA PRO A 111 -14.20 -11.07 14.12
C PRO A 111 -14.71 -11.17 15.57
N GLY A 112 -15.92 -10.68 15.81
CA GLY A 112 -16.53 -10.69 17.13
C GLY A 112 -17.85 -9.96 17.19
N SER A 113 -18.43 -9.95 18.38
CA SER A 113 -19.69 -9.25 18.67
C SER A 113 -19.46 -8.18 19.72
N PHE A 114 -20.15 -7.06 19.60
CA PHE A 114 -20.10 -5.95 20.56
C PHE A 114 -21.45 -5.24 20.64
N ILE A 115 -21.59 -4.38 21.65
CA ILE A 115 -22.71 -3.45 21.76
C ILE A 115 -22.29 -2.14 21.09
N MET A 116 -22.94 -1.81 19.98
CA MET A 116 -22.77 -0.55 19.26
C MET A 116 -23.73 0.49 19.84
N GLY A 117 -23.30 1.75 19.90
CA GLY A 117 -24.05 2.87 20.50
C GLY A 117 -23.73 3.10 21.99
N SER A 118 -24.37 4.11 22.59
CA SER A 118 -24.06 4.62 23.93
C SER A 118 -25.19 4.36 24.94
N PRO A 119 -24.88 4.08 26.22
CA PRO A 119 -25.88 4.05 27.28
C PRO A 119 -26.69 5.34 27.34
N VAL A 120 -28.00 5.23 27.62
CA VAL A 120 -28.91 6.40 27.65
C VAL A 120 -28.53 7.48 28.66
N ASP A 121 -27.72 7.14 29.66
CA ASP A 121 -27.23 8.00 30.73
C ASP A 121 -25.77 8.45 30.54
N GLU A 122 -25.15 8.15 29.40
CA GLU A 122 -23.78 8.61 29.10
C GLU A 122 -23.72 10.14 29.00
N VAL A 123 -22.77 10.74 29.72
CA VAL A 123 -22.54 12.20 29.69
C VAL A 123 -22.02 12.59 28.31
N GLY A 124 -22.79 13.43 27.61
CA GLY A 124 -22.42 13.88 26.26
C GLY A 124 -23.06 13.08 25.14
N ARG A 125 -23.90 12.09 25.46
CA ARG A 125 -24.73 11.37 24.48
C ARG A 125 -25.55 12.35 23.64
N ASP A 126 -25.48 12.22 22.33
CA ASP A 126 -26.35 12.96 21.44
C ASP A 126 -27.75 12.33 21.42
N LEU A 127 -28.78 13.17 21.50
CA LEU A 127 -30.18 12.73 21.46
C LEU A 127 -30.75 12.71 20.03
N VAL A 128 -30.00 13.21 19.06
CA VAL A 128 -30.42 13.38 17.65
C VAL A 128 -29.92 12.22 16.77
N TYR A 129 -28.79 11.60 17.09
CA TYR A 129 -28.24 10.46 16.35
C TYR A 129 -28.70 9.11 16.92
N ASP A 130 -28.63 8.06 16.09
CA ASP A 130 -29.00 6.69 16.47
C ASP A 130 -27.89 6.01 17.26
N GLU A 131 -27.62 6.52 18.46
CA GLU A 131 -26.72 5.89 19.42
C GLU A 131 -27.46 4.83 20.26
N THR A 132 -28.54 4.25 19.73
CA THR A 132 -29.33 3.24 20.46
C THR A 132 -28.50 1.97 20.57
N GLN A 133 -28.32 1.47 21.80
CA GLN A 133 -27.54 0.26 22.02
C GLN A 133 -28.17 -0.96 21.33
N HIS A 134 -27.38 -1.62 20.49
CA HIS A 134 -27.77 -2.86 19.83
C HIS A 134 -26.55 -3.76 19.60
N THR A 135 -26.79 -5.07 19.54
CA THR A 135 -25.71 -6.04 19.29
C THR A 135 -25.38 -6.11 17.82
N VAL A 136 -24.10 -5.89 17.50
CA VAL A 136 -23.55 -6.08 16.16
C VAL A 136 -22.58 -7.26 16.19
N THR A 137 -22.56 -8.06 15.12
CA THR A 137 -21.64 -9.18 14.95
C THR A 137 -20.89 -9.06 13.63
N LEU A 138 -19.58 -8.87 13.70
CA LEU A 138 -18.67 -8.91 12.56
C LEU A 138 -18.20 -10.35 12.37
N THR A 139 -18.74 -11.02 11.34
CA THR A 139 -18.52 -12.45 11.09
C THR A 139 -17.17 -12.77 10.45
N LYS A 140 -16.50 -11.76 9.89
CA LYS A 140 -15.16 -11.85 9.30
C LYS A 140 -14.24 -10.83 9.94
N GLY A 141 -12.97 -11.19 10.09
CA GLY A 141 -11.94 -10.22 10.44
C GLY A 141 -11.59 -9.34 9.25
N PHE A 142 -10.97 -8.21 9.53
CA PHE A 142 -10.57 -7.21 8.54
C PHE A 142 -9.33 -6.48 9.02
N TRP A 143 -8.67 -5.77 8.12
CA TRP A 143 -7.58 -4.87 8.48
C TRP A 143 -8.08 -3.43 8.61
N MET A 144 -7.55 -2.69 9.57
CA MET A 144 -7.83 -1.26 9.75
C MET A 144 -6.51 -0.48 9.79
N GLY A 145 -6.48 0.71 9.19
CA GLY A 145 -5.34 1.61 9.31
C GLY A 145 -4.98 1.85 10.78
N GLN A 146 -3.71 1.67 11.14
CA GLN A 146 -3.25 1.94 12.51
C GLN A 146 -3.47 3.40 12.91
N TYR A 147 -3.36 4.30 11.92
CA TYR A 147 -3.57 5.73 12.04
C TYR A 147 -4.50 6.22 10.93
N GLU A 148 -4.95 7.47 11.06
CA GLU A 148 -5.54 8.22 9.96
C GLU A 148 -4.55 8.28 8.79
N VAL A 149 -5.04 8.28 7.56
CA VAL A 149 -4.20 8.39 6.36
C VAL A 149 -3.44 9.70 6.42
N THR A 150 -2.11 9.63 6.36
CA THR A 150 -1.24 10.81 6.42
C THR A 150 -1.19 11.54 5.08
N GLN A 151 -0.76 12.81 5.11
CA GLN A 151 -0.54 13.60 3.90
C GLN A 151 0.48 12.96 2.96
N ALA A 152 1.56 12.37 3.51
CA ALA A 152 2.56 11.66 2.71
C ALA A 152 1.97 10.42 2.02
N GLN A 153 1.14 9.63 2.73
CA GLN A 153 0.46 8.47 2.15
C GLN A 153 -0.55 8.88 1.08
N TYR A 154 -1.35 9.93 1.34
CA TYR A 154 -2.32 10.42 0.38
C TYR A 154 -1.64 10.96 -0.89
N GLU A 155 -0.60 11.77 -0.73
CA GLU A 155 0.16 12.36 -1.84
C GLU A 155 0.90 11.30 -2.65
N ALA A 156 1.43 10.26 -2.01
CA ALA A 156 2.06 9.13 -2.69
C ALA A 156 1.09 8.40 -3.65
N VAL A 157 -0.18 8.28 -3.28
CA VAL A 157 -1.19 7.57 -4.08
C VAL A 157 -1.87 8.52 -5.06
N MET A 158 -2.29 9.70 -4.61
CA MET A 158 -3.15 10.62 -5.35
C MET A 158 -2.38 11.71 -6.11
N GLU A 159 -1.06 11.79 -5.92
CA GLU A 159 -0.16 12.76 -6.56
C GLU A 159 -0.55 14.22 -6.30
N THR A 160 -1.38 14.45 -5.29
CA THR A 160 -1.93 15.74 -4.89
C THR A 160 -2.08 15.79 -3.37
N ASN A 161 -2.09 17.00 -2.80
CA ASN A 161 -2.19 17.20 -1.36
C ASN A 161 -3.12 18.39 -1.04
N PRO A 162 -4.42 18.14 -0.80
CA PRO A 162 -5.42 19.20 -0.59
C PRO A 162 -5.40 19.80 0.83
N SER A 163 -4.62 19.23 1.75
CA SER A 163 -4.66 19.55 3.17
C SER A 163 -4.36 21.01 3.49
N GLN A 164 -5.12 21.61 4.40
CA GLN A 164 -4.87 22.96 4.90
C GLN A 164 -3.75 22.96 5.93
N PHE A 165 -3.65 21.94 6.78
CA PHE A 165 -2.71 21.87 7.89
C PHE A 165 -1.44 21.09 7.53
N ARG A 166 -0.47 21.75 6.91
CA ARG A 166 0.71 21.08 6.32
C ARG A 166 1.58 20.30 7.33
N GLY A 167 1.89 19.06 6.98
CA GLY A 167 2.88 18.20 7.63
C GLY A 167 2.80 16.79 7.06
N ALA A 168 3.94 16.19 6.68
CA ALA A 168 3.97 14.88 6.02
C ALA A 168 3.28 13.77 6.84
N ASP A 169 3.50 13.78 8.16
CA ASP A 169 2.94 12.81 9.11
C ASP A 169 1.58 13.26 9.69
N HIS A 170 1.05 14.41 9.27
CA HIS A 170 -0.29 14.83 9.69
C HIS A 170 -1.35 14.05 8.90
N PRO A 171 -2.55 13.84 9.49
CA PRO A 171 -3.69 13.34 8.74
C PRO A 171 -3.95 14.21 7.51
N VAL A 172 -4.32 13.57 6.40
CA VAL A 172 -4.86 14.30 5.25
C VAL A 172 -6.18 14.95 5.66
N ASP A 173 -6.25 16.27 5.49
CA ASP A 173 -7.46 17.05 5.72
C ASP A 173 -7.99 17.66 4.41
N SER A 174 -9.15 18.32 4.49
CA SER A 174 -9.79 19.03 3.37
C SER A 174 -10.11 18.14 2.16
N ILE A 175 -10.38 16.86 2.41
CA ILE A 175 -10.89 15.89 1.42
C ILE A 175 -12.39 15.67 1.62
N SER A 176 -13.10 15.42 0.53
CA SER A 176 -14.48 14.96 0.55
C SER A 176 -14.57 13.44 0.74
N TRP A 177 -15.79 12.95 0.99
CA TRP A 177 -16.05 11.51 1.03
C TRP A 177 -15.72 10.83 -0.32
N GLU A 178 -15.98 11.50 -1.44
CA GLU A 178 -15.66 10.99 -2.77
C GLU A 178 -14.14 10.92 -3.01
N ASP A 179 -13.38 11.87 -2.48
CA ASP A 179 -11.91 11.83 -2.54
C ASP A 179 -11.34 10.65 -1.73
N ALA A 180 -11.90 10.39 -0.54
CA ALA A 180 -11.53 9.24 0.27
C ALA A 180 -11.86 7.90 -0.42
N LYS A 181 -12.99 7.83 -1.12
CA LYS A 181 -13.38 6.68 -1.95
C LYS A 181 -12.42 6.50 -3.12
N ALA A 182 -12.08 7.57 -3.83
CA ALA A 182 -11.13 7.53 -4.94
C ALA A 182 -9.73 7.08 -4.50
N PHE A 183 -9.28 7.49 -3.30
CA PHE A 183 -8.04 6.99 -2.70
C PHE A 183 -8.06 5.46 -2.52
N CYS A 184 -9.15 4.91 -1.96
CA CYS A 184 -9.30 3.46 -1.82
C CYS A 184 -9.35 2.74 -3.18
N GLU A 185 -10.04 3.31 -4.17
CA GLU A 185 -10.10 2.77 -5.53
C GLU A 185 -8.72 2.69 -6.18
N LYS A 186 -7.89 3.74 -6.07
CA LYS A 186 -6.52 3.74 -6.63
C LYS A 186 -5.59 2.74 -5.92
N LEU A 187 -5.76 2.54 -4.61
CA LEU A 187 -5.09 1.45 -3.89
C LEU A 187 -5.53 0.07 -4.41
N ASN A 188 -6.81 -0.12 -4.68
CA ASN A 188 -7.34 -1.38 -5.23
C ASN A 188 -6.87 -1.65 -6.65
N GLU A 189 -6.78 -0.64 -7.52
CA GLU A 189 -6.20 -0.78 -8.87
C GLU A 189 -4.75 -1.31 -8.79
N THR A 190 -3.98 -0.75 -7.86
CA THR A 190 -2.59 -1.18 -7.60
C THR A 190 -2.55 -2.61 -7.06
N ALA A 191 -3.38 -2.93 -6.06
CA ALA A 191 -3.45 -4.26 -5.47
C ALA A 191 -3.91 -5.34 -6.47
N ASN A 192 -4.89 -5.02 -7.32
CA ASN A 192 -5.40 -5.93 -8.35
C ASN A 192 -4.33 -6.21 -9.41
N THR A 193 -3.56 -5.20 -9.81
CA THR A 193 -2.49 -5.36 -10.79
C THR A 193 -1.30 -6.16 -10.24
N THR A 194 -1.00 -6.00 -8.96
CA THR A 194 0.14 -6.65 -8.29
C THR A 194 -0.22 -8.01 -7.68
N GLY A 195 -1.51 -8.31 -7.50
CA GLY A 195 -1.96 -9.47 -6.73
C GLY A 195 -1.62 -9.36 -5.24
N LEU A 196 -1.47 -8.14 -4.72
CA LEU A 196 -1.02 -7.90 -3.35
C LEU A 196 -2.04 -8.39 -2.32
N LEU A 197 -3.33 -8.13 -2.54
CA LEU A 197 -4.38 -8.51 -1.59
C LEU A 197 -4.85 -9.95 -1.83
N PRO A 198 -5.18 -10.71 -0.77
CA PRO A 198 -5.83 -12.00 -0.92
C PRO A 198 -7.19 -11.88 -1.61
N GLU A 199 -7.64 -12.97 -2.24
CA GLU A 199 -8.95 -13.01 -2.89
C GLU A 199 -10.08 -12.63 -1.92
N GLY A 200 -10.94 -11.71 -2.35
CA GLY A 200 -12.07 -11.23 -1.56
C GLY A 200 -11.74 -10.12 -0.54
N TYR A 201 -10.54 -9.55 -0.61
CA TYR A 201 -10.16 -8.35 0.14
C TYR A 201 -9.96 -7.15 -0.79
N GLU A 202 -10.33 -5.98 -0.30
CA GLU A 202 -10.15 -4.69 -0.95
C GLU A 202 -9.91 -3.62 0.12
N TYR A 203 -9.21 -2.54 -0.27
CA TYR A 203 -9.18 -1.30 0.49
C TYR A 203 -10.53 -0.60 0.37
N ALA A 204 -11.10 -0.22 1.50
CA ALA A 204 -12.36 0.51 1.56
C ALA A 204 -12.40 1.37 2.83
N MET A 205 -13.28 2.38 2.84
CA MET A 205 -13.65 3.03 4.08
C MET A 205 -14.35 2.03 5.00
N PRO A 206 -14.09 2.07 6.32
CA PRO A 206 -14.79 1.20 7.24
C PRO A 206 -16.27 1.55 7.27
N THR A 207 -17.11 0.54 7.44
CA THR A 207 -18.48 0.75 7.91
C THR A 207 -18.46 1.36 9.31
N GLU A 208 -19.53 2.06 9.69
CA GLU A 208 -19.67 2.62 11.05
C GLU A 208 -19.46 1.54 12.13
N ALA A 209 -20.04 0.34 11.92
CA ALA A 209 -19.87 -0.81 12.80
C ALA A 209 -18.42 -1.29 12.91
N GLN A 210 -17.67 -1.35 11.80
CA GLN A 210 -16.26 -1.72 11.81
C GLN A 210 -15.41 -0.67 12.54
N TRP A 211 -15.71 0.60 12.32
CA TRP A 211 -15.00 1.72 12.94
C TRP A 211 -15.22 1.73 14.46
N GLU A 212 -16.46 1.66 14.93
CA GLU A 212 -16.76 1.66 16.37
C GLU A 212 -16.22 0.40 17.06
N TYR A 213 -16.34 -0.77 16.43
CA TYR A 213 -15.78 -2.01 16.97
C TYR A 213 -14.27 -1.92 17.18
N ALA A 214 -13.55 -1.38 16.19
CA ALA A 214 -12.11 -1.17 16.29
C ALA A 214 -11.75 -0.16 17.39
N CYS A 215 -12.48 0.96 17.48
CA CYS A 215 -12.24 2.00 18.49
C CYS A 215 -12.46 1.50 19.92
N ARG A 216 -13.46 0.64 20.13
CA ARG A 216 -13.74 0.06 21.46
C ARG A 216 -12.66 -0.92 21.91
N ALA A 217 -11.95 -1.58 21.00
CA ALA A 217 -10.84 -2.50 21.30
C ALA A 217 -11.17 -3.55 22.41
N GLY A 218 -12.42 -4.03 22.44
CA GLY A 218 -12.90 -5.00 23.43
C GLY A 218 -13.33 -4.41 24.78
N THR A 219 -13.33 -3.09 24.93
CA THR A 219 -13.91 -2.39 26.08
C THR A 219 -15.41 -2.18 25.89
N THR A 220 -16.14 -2.11 27.01
CA THR A 220 -17.59 -1.87 27.07
C THR A 220 -17.88 -0.57 27.75
#